data_AF-A0A8H6YMB5-F1
#
_entry.id   AF-A0A8H6YMB5-F1
#
_cell.length_a   1.000
_cell.length_b   1.000
_cell.length_c   1.000
_cell.angle_alpha   90.00
_cell.angle_beta   90.00
_cell.angle_gamma   90.00
#
_symmetry.space_group_name_H-M   'P 1'
#
loop_
_entity.id
_entity.type
_entity.pdbx_description
1 polymer ?
#
loop_
_entity_poly.entity_id
_entity_poly.type
_entity_poly.pdbx_seq_one_letter_code
_entity_poly.pdbx_strand_id
1 'polypeptide(L)'
;MFEDDEETSNHAPPPSDAFENAPNLRSLSLAAPSGDLKFSFDLEFPFSQLFDLAITNAPADYLVRVCQEASNLTRLTIAMNSMSSHFLAMPLCTLSCLKSLVAYDFSTPDYYGSLGSPSLPVIEPSCRIGTLLAKFSCPILNEITIHTFPQLPESDYPSFKNDIVSFFARSPLITRIDLDVRLNYDDSNILLDILEYCPSLEQLKINHQGVFTATLFERLTYNTAATELPLCPRLRVFDGGHHHKPVSVPALVNMVASRWHVADDAPVARLQSLTMTFDDADCAAQLGEFAAEGLKLTLHKPRNKQEMKMGLSLGRADSASGSNSEGNGPSEQGGCT
;
A
#
# COMPACT_ATOMS: atom_id res chain seq x y z
N MET A 1 29.17 -37.38 47.17
CA MET A 1 27.84 -37.83 46.71
C MET A 1 27.03 -36.55 46.63
N PHE A 2 27.16 -35.85 45.51
CA PHE A 2 26.33 -34.71 45.17
C PHE A 2 25.39 -35.23 44.10
N GLU A 3 24.10 -35.17 44.40
CA GLU A 3 23.04 -35.56 43.49
C GLU A 3 23.03 -34.52 42.36
N ASP A 4 23.18 -35.01 41.13
CA ASP A 4 22.98 -34.22 39.91
C ASP A 4 21.48 -33.91 39.81
N ASP A 5 21.11 -32.66 40.07
CA ASP A 5 19.79 -32.14 39.72
C ASP A 5 19.73 -32.02 38.18
N GLU A 6 19.01 -32.96 37.55
CA GLU A 6 18.57 -32.85 36.15
C GLU A 6 17.69 -31.61 36.01
N GLU A 7 18.27 -30.49 35.58
CA GLU A 7 17.52 -29.40 34.97
C GLU A 7 16.83 -29.94 33.72
N THR A 8 15.55 -30.29 33.85
CA THR A 8 14.65 -30.48 32.71
C THR A 8 14.51 -29.15 31.99
N SER A 9 15.44 -28.87 31.07
CA SER A 9 15.32 -27.77 30.14
C SER A 9 14.07 -28.00 29.30
N ASN A 10 13.00 -27.28 29.62
CA ASN A 10 11.80 -27.16 28.79
C ASN A 10 12.15 -26.34 27.54
N HIS A 11 13.06 -26.85 26.70
CA HIS A 11 13.26 -26.33 25.38
C HIS A 11 12.05 -26.77 24.54
N ALA A 12 11.25 -25.80 24.10
CA ALA A 12 10.27 -26.04 23.06
C ALA A 12 10.96 -26.76 21.89
N PRO A 13 10.34 -27.79 21.29
CA PRO A 13 10.95 -28.52 20.18
C PRO A 13 11.35 -27.53 19.08
N PRO A 14 12.47 -27.81 18.37
CA PRO A 14 12.89 -26.96 17.27
C PRO A 14 11.74 -26.82 16.27
N PRO A 15 11.56 -25.63 15.65
CA PRO A 15 10.44 -25.38 14.74
C PRO A 15 10.33 -26.36 13.58
N SER A 16 11.42 -27.05 13.20
CA SER A 16 11.46 -28.10 12.18
C SER A 16 10.44 -29.20 12.42
N ASP A 17 10.33 -29.67 13.66
CA ASP A 17 9.48 -30.82 14.03
C ASP A 17 7.99 -30.46 13.98
N ALA A 18 7.66 -29.17 14.12
CA ALA A 18 6.29 -28.67 14.05
C ALA A 18 5.71 -28.77 12.63
N PHE A 19 6.56 -28.75 11.59
CA PHE A 19 6.13 -28.76 10.20
C PHE A 19 6.05 -30.14 9.57
N GLU A 20 6.90 -31.08 9.99
CA GLU A 20 6.79 -32.49 9.59
C GLU A 20 5.41 -33.07 9.97
N ASN A 21 4.84 -32.58 11.07
CA ASN A 21 3.53 -32.97 11.56
C ASN A 21 2.36 -32.20 10.90
N ALA A 22 2.62 -31.35 9.90
CA ALA A 22 1.62 -30.50 9.24
C ALA A 22 1.56 -30.69 7.70
N PRO A 23 1.29 -31.91 7.18
CA PRO A 23 1.26 -32.21 5.74
C PRO A 23 0.10 -31.55 4.97
N ASN A 24 -0.87 -31.00 5.71
CA ASN A 24 -2.02 -30.29 5.16
C ASN A 24 -1.89 -28.78 5.33
N LEU A 25 -0.72 -28.26 5.71
CA LEU A 25 -0.53 -26.82 5.80
C LEU A 25 -0.60 -26.21 4.39
N ARG A 26 -1.49 -25.23 4.21
CA ARG A 26 -1.72 -24.53 2.93
C ARG A 26 -1.52 -23.02 3.02
N SER A 27 -1.55 -22.50 4.25
CA SER A 27 -1.37 -21.08 4.55
C SER A 27 -0.36 -20.95 5.68
N LEU A 28 0.60 -20.06 5.51
CA LEU A 28 1.64 -19.80 6.49
C LEU A 28 1.85 -18.28 6.63
N SER A 29 1.89 -17.80 7.87
CA SER A 29 2.25 -16.41 8.17
C SER A 29 3.48 -16.41 9.05
N LEU A 30 4.51 -15.70 8.61
CA LEU A 30 5.80 -15.59 9.27
C LEU A 30 6.09 -14.11 9.50
N ALA A 31 6.31 -13.75 10.75
CA ALA A 31 6.73 -12.41 11.14
C ALA A 31 8.00 -12.51 11.97
N ALA A 32 9.11 -11.97 11.45
CA ALA A 32 10.31 -11.85 12.24
C ALA A 32 10.17 -10.68 13.23
N PRO A 33 10.61 -10.84 14.49
CA PRO A 33 10.59 -9.76 15.47
C PRO A 33 11.46 -8.59 14.97
N SER A 34 10.94 -7.37 15.12
CA SER A 34 11.61 -6.14 14.67
C SER A 34 12.94 -5.95 15.42
N GLY A 35 14.04 -5.77 14.68
CA GLY A 35 15.35 -5.38 15.23
C GLY A 35 16.40 -6.49 15.29
N ASP A 36 16.04 -7.75 15.04
CA ASP A 36 17.00 -8.85 15.04
C ASP A 36 17.45 -9.21 13.62
N LEU A 37 18.49 -8.52 13.13
CA LEU A 37 19.09 -8.74 11.81
C LEU A 37 19.70 -10.15 11.64
N LYS A 38 19.79 -10.94 12.71
CA LYS A 38 20.34 -12.31 12.71
C LYS A 38 19.26 -13.39 12.74
N PHE A 39 17.98 -13.02 12.75
CA PHE A 39 16.91 -14.00 12.76
C PHE A 39 16.85 -14.74 11.42
N SER A 40 17.36 -15.97 11.37
CA SER A 40 17.16 -16.89 10.25
C SER A 40 15.87 -17.69 10.48
N PHE A 41 15.03 -17.78 9.45
CA PHE A 41 14.04 -18.86 9.39
C PHE A 41 14.78 -20.11 8.90
N ASP A 42 15.48 -20.80 9.80
CA ASP A 42 15.97 -22.16 9.55
C ASP A 42 14.80 -23.14 9.62
N LEU A 43 13.83 -22.94 8.72
CA LEU A 43 12.66 -23.78 8.57
C LEU A 43 12.91 -24.74 7.42
N GLU A 44 13.16 -26.01 7.72
CA GLU A 44 13.09 -27.09 6.73
C GLU A 44 11.63 -27.37 6.36
N PHE A 45 11.00 -26.41 5.69
CA PHE A 45 9.61 -26.47 5.28
C PHE A 45 9.49 -26.65 3.76
N PRO A 46 8.71 -27.64 3.27
CA PRO A 46 8.47 -27.79 1.84
C PRO A 46 7.46 -26.74 1.36
N PHE A 47 7.92 -25.61 0.80
CA PHE A 47 7.01 -24.55 0.33
C PHE A 47 6.08 -24.97 -0.81
N SER A 48 6.38 -26.07 -1.49
CA SER A 48 5.60 -26.58 -2.61
C SER A 48 4.14 -26.87 -2.26
N GLN A 49 3.79 -27.11 -0.99
CA GLN A 49 2.41 -27.34 -0.57
C GLN A 49 1.61 -26.06 -0.27
N LEU A 50 2.24 -24.89 -0.19
CA LEU A 50 1.57 -23.66 0.19
C LEU A 50 0.82 -23.04 -0.99
N PHE A 51 -0.37 -22.53 -0.66
CA PHE A 51 -1.20 -21.71 -1.53
C PHE A 51 -1.18 -20.25 -1.11
N ASP A 52 -0.87 -19.98 0.15
CA ASP A 52 -0.91 -18.66 0.76
C ASP A 52 0.29 -18.47 1.70
N LEU A 53 0.97 -17.34 1.55
CA LEU A 53 2.16 -17.03 2.33
C LEU A 53 2.19 -15.55 2.65
N ALA A 54 2.27 -15.24 3.93
CA ALA A 54 2.51 -13.89 4.42
C ALA A 54 3.86 -13.84 5.12
N ILE A 55 4.72 -12.92 4.69
CA ILE A 55 6.06 -12.73 5.21
C ILE A 55 6.21 -11.29 5.66
N THR A 56 6.59 -11.11 6.91
CA THR A 56 6.88 -9.81 7.51
C THR A 56 8.28 -9.84 8.10
N ASN A 57 9.11 -8.87 7.71
CA ASN A 57 10.48 -8.67 8.19
C ASN A 57 11.43 -9.84 7.97
N ALA A 58 11.13 -10.77 7.04
CA ALA A 58 12.02 -11.90 6.83
C ALA A 58 13.34 -11.50 6.15
N PRO A 59 14.42 -12.26 6.42
CA PRO A 59 15.63 -12.17 5.63
C PRO A 59 15.32 -12.39 4.15
N ALA A 60 15.97 -11.59 3.31
CA ALA A 60 15.90 -11.69 1.87
C ALA A 60 16.17 -13.11 1.32
N ASP A 61 17.11 -13.84 1.92
CA ASP A 61 17.48 -15.19 1.49
C ASP A 61 16.32 -16.18 1.65
N TYR A 62 15.46 -15.95 2.64
CA TYR A 62 14.25 -16.74 2.82
C TYR A 62 13.23 -16.47 1.73
N LEU A 63 13.09 -15.20 1.30
CA LEU A 63 12.23 -14.84 0.18
C LEU A 63 12.73 -15.46 -1.14
N VAL A 64 14.05 -15.51 -1.35
CA VAL A 64 14.67 -16.21 -2.49
C VAL A 64 14.29 -17.69 -2.50
N ARG A 65 14.39 -18.35 -1.33
CA ARG A 65 14.04 -19.77 -1.20
C ARG A 65 12.56 -20.02 -1.44
N VAL A 66 11.68 -19.22 -0.85
CA VAL A 66 10.23 -19.24 -1.12
C VAL A 66 9.95 -19.13 -2.61
N CYS A 67 10.61 -18.20 -3.28
CA CYS A 67 10.49 -17.96 -4.71
C CYS A 67 10.89 -19.18 -5.56
N GLN A 68 11.86 -19.96 -5.10
CA GLN A 68 12.34 -21.16 -5.79
C GLN A 68 11.48 -22.40 -5.51
N GLU A 69 10.93 -22.52 -4.31
CA GLU A 69 10.29 -23.76 -3.83
C GLU A 69 8.75 -23.70 -3.83
N ALA A 70 8.13 -22.51 -3.78
CA ALA A 70 6.69 -22.34 -3.62
C ALA A 70 5.91 -22.44 -4.95
N SER A 71 5.99 -23.59 -5.62
CA SER A 71 5.41 -23.78 -6.96
C SER A 71 3.88 -23.64 -7.04
N ASN A 72 3.16 -23.84 -5.94
CA ASN A 72 1.69 -23.78 -5.88
C ASN A 72 1.17 -22.46 -5.27
N LEU A 73 2.05 -21.50 -5.02
CA LEU A 73 1.67 -20.28 -4.32
C LEU A 73 0.72 -19.43 -5.16
N THR A 74 -0.45 -19.14 -4.59
CA THR A 74 -1.51 -18.34 -5.24
C THR A 74 -1.66 -16.95 -4.65
N ARG A 75 -1.29 -16.77 -3.37
CA ARG A 75 -1.34 -15.50 -2.65
C ARG A 75 -0.02 -15.28 -1.91
N LEU A 76 0.51 -14.07 -2.04
CA LEU A 76 1.75 -13.67 -1.41
C LEU A 76 1.59 -12.29 -0.80
N THR A 77 1.83 -12.18 0.50
CA THR A 77 1.95 -10.91 1.20
C THR A 77 3.40 -10.74 1.64
N ILE A 78 4.03 -9.65 1.22
CA ILE A 78 5.39 -9.31 1.59
C ILE A 78 5.39 -7.96 2.28
N ALA A 79 6.02 -7.92 3.43
CA ALA A 79 6.22 -6.75 4.25
C ALA A 79 7.70 -6.71 4.64
N MET A 80 8.48 -5.76 4.11
CA MET A 80 9.92 -5.75 4.31
C MET A 80 10.42 -4.43 4.86
N ASN A 81 11.41 -4.53 5.77
CA ASN A 81 12.04 -3.41 6.45
C ASN A 81 13.49 -3.21 6.02
N SER A 82 14.04 -4.12 5.21
CA SER A 82 15.38 -4.07 4.66
C SER A 82 15.50 -5.07 3.50
N MET A 83 16.37 -4.78 2.53
CA MET A 83 16.78 -5.75 1.51
C MET A 83 18.27 -5.99 1.63
N SER A 84 18.70 -7.25 1.57
CA SER A 84 20.11 -7.59 1.54
C SER A 84 20.69 -7.42 0.13
N SER A 85 22.01 -7.26 0.02
CA SER A 85 22.71 -7.30 -1.27
C SER A 85 22.50 -8.62 -2.02
N HIS A 86 22.30 -9.73 -1.30
CA HIS A 86 21.95 -11.03 -1.88
C HIS A 86 20.61 -10.99 -2.62
N PHE A 87 19.61 -10.29 -2.08
CA PHE A 87 18.33 -10.09 -2.78
C PHE A 87 18.51 -9.33 -4.09
N LEU A 88 19.30 -8.26 -4.06
CA LEU A 88 19.58 -7.44 -5.24
C LEU A 88 20.29 -8.25 -6.34
N ALA A 89 21.13 -9.21 -5.95
CA ALA A 89 21.81 -10.14 -6.85
C ALA A 89 20.90 -11.31 -7.32
N MET A 90 19.71 -11.48 -6.74
CA MET A 90 18.81 -12.56 -7.12
C MET A 90 18.40 -12.46 -8.60
N PRO A 91 18.38 -13.58 -9.35
CA PRO A 91 17.80 -13.60 -10.69
C PRO A 91 16.30 -13.33 -10.63
N LEU A 92 15.73 -13.00 -11.79
CA LEU A 92 14.27 -12.87 -11.94
C LEU A 92 13.59 -14.20 -11.55
N CYS A 93 12.65 -14.14 -10.61
CA CYS A 93 11.84 -15.27 -10.19
C CYS A 93 10.48 -15.26 -10.91
N THR A 94 10.05 -16.42 -11.39
CA THR A 94 8.71 -16.61 -11.96
C THR A 94 7.79 -17.31 -10.98
N LEU A 95 6.76 -16.61 -10.51
CA LEU A 95 5.71 -17.16 -9.66
C LEU A 95 4.49 -17.49 -10.53
N SER A 96 4.56 -18.63 -11.21
CA SER A 96 3.62 -19.02 -12.28
C SER A 96 2.18 -19.25 -11.83
N CYS A 97 1.95 -19.51 -10.55
CA CYS A 97 0.62 -19.73 -9.97
C CYS A 97 0.07 -18.53 -9.19
N LEU A 98 0.83 -17.44 -9.06
CA LEU A 98 0.48 -16.32 -8.21
C LEU A 98 -0.65 -15.48 -8.81
N LYS A 99 -1.75 -15.35 -8.07
CA LYS A 99 -2.96 -14.60 -8.47
C LYS A 99 -3.14 -13.29 -7.71
N SER A 100 -2.63 -13.21 -6.48
CA SER A 100 -2.73 -12.03 -5.62
C SER A 100 -1.39 -11.73 -4.97
N LEU A 101 -0.95 -10.48 -5.06
CA LEU A 101 0.29 -9.98 -4.47
C LEU A 101 0.01 -8.74 -3.64
N VAL A 102 0.41 -8.76 -2.38
CA VAL A 102 0.36 -7.60 -1.49
C VAL A 102 1.78 -7.26 -1.06
N ALA A 103 2.19 -6.02 -1.28
CA ALA A 103 3.54 -5.54 -1.08
C ALA A 103 3.53 -4.28 -0.19
N TYR A 104 4.13 -4.38 0.99
CA TYR A 104 4.27 -3.30 1.96
C TYR A 104 5.74 -2.92 2.16
N ASP A 105 6.04 -1.62 2.03
CA ASP A 105 7.28 -1.03 2.52
C ASP A 105 7.03 -0.44 3.92
N PHE A 106 7.67 -1.02 4.93
CA PHE A 106 7.65 -0.51 6.29
C PHE A 106 8.98 0.19 6.58
N SER A 107 9.06 1.48 6.26
CA SER A 107 10.13 2.34 6.78
C SER A 107 9.58 3.48 7.65
N THR A 108 8.81 3.13 8.68
CA THR A 108 8.48 4.10 9.74
C THR A 108 9.41 3.93 10.95
N PRO A 109 10.13 4.99 11.36
CA PRO A 109 10.73 5.08 12.70
C PRO A 109 9.68 4.92 13.82
N ASP A 110 8.41 5.25 13.56
CA ASP A 110 7.35 5.24 14.58
C ASP A 110 6.92 3.84 15.04
N TYR A 111 7.15 2.79 14.23
CA TYR A 111 6.97 1.41 14.72
C TYR A 111 8.07 1.04 15.74
N TYR A 112 9.27 1.60 15.59
CA TYR A 112 10.36 1.50 16.55
C TYR A 112 10.19 2.43 17.75
N GLY A 113 9.31 3.45 17.68
CA GLY A 113 9.04 4.38 18.78
C GLY A 113 8.38 3.74 20.01
N SER A 114 7.78 2.56 19.87
CA SER A 114 7.20 1.79 21.00
C SER A 114 8.18 0.82 21.68
N LEU A 115 9.32 0.55 21.05
CA LEU A 115 10.35 -0.37 21.52
C LEU A 115 11.64 0.44 21.63
N GLY A 116 11.86 1.09 22.78
CA GLY A 116 12.91 2.09 23.03
C GLY A 116 14.35 1.64 22.75
N SER A 117 14.68 1.41 21.48
CA SER A 117 15.99 1.02 20.99
C SER A 117 16.58 2.22 20.23
N PRO A 118 17.47 3.00 20.86
CA PRO A 118 18.21 4.02 20.16
C PRO A 118 19.28 3.32 19.31
N SER A 119 19.46 3.75 18.07
CA SER A 119 20.54 3.30 17.15
C SER A 119 20.33 2.01 16.36
N LEU A 120 19.20 1.86 15.65
CA LEU A 120 19.27 1.12 14.39
C LEU A 120 19.90 2.02 13.32
N PRO A 121 20.91 1.53 12.56
CA PRO A 121 21.52 2.30 11.49
C PRO A 121 20.42 2.71 10.51
N VAL A 122 20.46 3.97 10.07
CA VAL A 122 19.58 4.51 9.03
C VAL A 122 19.86 3.70 7.76
N ILE A 123 19.13 2.61 7.57
CA ILE A 123 19.21 1.83 6.35
C ILE A 123 18.66 2.73 5.25
N GLU A 124 19.50 3.01 4.25
CA GLU A 124 19.19 3.94 3.16
C GLU A 124 17.77 3.69 2.59
N PRO A 125 16.96 4.75 2.43
CA PRO A 125 15.55 4.66 2.03
C PRO A 125 15.35 4.35 0.53
N SER A 126 16.31 3.72 -0.14
CA SER A 126 16.25 3.51 -1.59
C SER A 126 15.25 2.41 -1.98
N CYS A 127 14.17 2.85 -2.65
CA CYS A 127 13.19 2.12 -3.49
C CYS A 127 13.04 0.61 -3.32
N ARG A 128 12.81 0.14 -2.09
CA ARG A 128 12.87 -1.30 -1.81
C ARG A 128 11.77 -2.08 -2.49
N ILE A 129 10.54 -1.55 -2.48
CA ILE A 129 9.42 -2.27 -3.07
C ILE A 129 9.49 -2.32 -4.60
N GLY A 130 9.98 -1.26 -5.26
CA GLY A 130 10.13 -1.25 -6.72
C GLY A 130 11.11 -2.32 -7.15
N THR A 131 12.32 -2.28 -6.60
CA THR A 131 13.36 -3.27 -6.90
C THR A 131 12.96 -4.69 -6.51
N LEU A 132 12.22 -4.86 -5.40
CA LEU A 132 11.60 -6.14 -5.04
C LEU A 132 10.69 -6.66 -6.16
N LEU A 133 9.72 -5.86 -6.57
CA LEU A 133 8.76 -6.23 -7.60
C LEU A 133 9.46 -6.47 -8.95
N ALA A 134 10.53 -5.74 -9.26
CA ALA A 134 11.33 -5.97 -10.45
C ALA A 134 11.98 -7.37 -10.50
N LYS A 135 12.12 -8.06 -9.36
CA LYS A 135 12.58 -9.45 -9.28
C LYS A 135 11.50 -10.49 -9.49
N PHE A 136 10.24 -10.07 -9.68
CA PHE A 136 9.13 -11.00 -9.93
C PHE A 136 8.61 -10.93 -11.37
N SER A 137 8.20 -12.10 -11.84
CA SER A 137 7.43 -12.32 -13.05
C SER A 137 6.20 -13.14 -12.67
N CYS A 138 5.02 -12.53 -12.75
CA CYS A 138 3.77 -13.12 -12.27
C CYS A 138 2.75 -13.13 -13.44
N PRO A 139 2.88 -14.06 -14.40
CA PRO A 139 2.16 -13.99 -15.68
C PRO A 139 0.64 -14.12 -15.55
N ILE A 140 0.15 -14.71 -14.46
CA ILE A 140 -1.29 -14.88 -14.17
C ILE A 140 -1.78 -14.04 -12.99
N LEU A 141 -1.02 -13.00 -12.62
CA LEU A 141 -1.40 -12.13 -11.52
C LEU A 141 -2.67 -11.36 -11.88
N ASN A 142 -3.69 -11.46 -11.01
CA ASN A 142 -4.97 -10.77 -11.18
C ASN A 142 -5.06 -9.53 -10.31
N GLU A 143 -4.49 -9.59 -9.10
CA GLU A 143 -4.64 -8.56 -8.09
C GLU A 143 -3.29 -8.15 -7.52
N ILE A 144 -3.07 -6.84 -7.44
CA ILE A 144 -1.90 -6.28 -6.75
C ILE A 144 -2.29 -5.14 -5.83
N THR A 145 -1.67 -5.14 -4.66
CA THR A 145 -1.75 -4.06 -3.69
C THR A 145 -0.33 -3.63 -3.30
N ILE A 146 -0.03 -2.33 -3.46
CA ILE A 146 1.28 -1.76 -3.14
C ILE A 146 1.08 -0.61 -2.16
N HIS A 147 1.73 -0.70 -1.00
CA HIS A 147 1.77 0.36 0.00
C HIS A 147 3.22 0.79 0.24
N THR A 148 3.51 2.08 0.13
CA THR A 148 4.85 2.63 0.38
C THR A 148 4.85 3.65 1.50
N PHE A 149 5.66 3.44 2.53
CA PHE A 149 5.94 4.40 3.58
C PHE A 149 7.44 4.41 3.89
N PRO A 150 8.12 5.57 4.00
CA PRO A 150 7.67 6.95 3.85
C PRO A 150 7.77 7.42 2.38
N GLN A 151 7.71 8.73 2.16
CA GLN A 151 7.85 9.32 0.83
C GLN A 151 9.23 9.00 0.22
N LEU A 152 9.23 8.59 -1.05
CA LEU A 152 10.45 8.25 -1.78
C LEU A 152 11.32 9.51 -2.03
N PRO A 153 12.64 9.45 -1.85
CA PRO A 153 13.55 10.52 -2.27
C PRO A 153 13.47 10.78 -3.77
N GLU A 154 13.63 12.03 -4.19
CA GLU A 154 13.54 12.40 -5.61
C GLU A 154 14.57 11.74 -6.51
N SER A 155 15.77 11.47 -5.97
CA SER A 155 16.85 10.78 -6.66
C SER A 155 16.48 9.37 -7.12
N ASP A 156 15.54 8.72 -6.44
CA ASP A 156 15.29 7.29 -6.63
C ASP A 156 14.07 7.02 -7.52
N TYR A 157 13.30 8.06 -7.88
CA TYR A 157 12.11 7.94 -8.75
C TYR A 157 12.38 7.28 -10.10
N PRO A 158 13.46 7.62 -10.84
CA PRO A 158 13.70 6.98 -12.14
C PRO A 158 13.92 5.47 -12.03
N SER A 159 14.65 5.03 -10.98
CA SER A 159 14.88 3.59 -10.74
C SER A 159 13.58 2.91 -10.34
N PHE A 160 12.82 3.50 -9.40
CA PHE A 160 11.52 2.98 -8.99
C PHE A 160 10.55 2.82 -10.16
N LYS A 161 10.44 3.86 -10.99
CA LYS A 161 9.59 3.87 -12.18
C LYS A 161 9.96 2.71 -13.10
N ASN A 162 11.24 2.57 -13.46
CA ASN A 162 11.70 1.51 -14.35
C ASN A 162 11.42 0.11 -13.78
N ASP A 163 11.66 -0.07 -12.49
CA ASP A 163 11.45 -1.33 -11.78
C ASP A 163 9.98 -1.74 -11.74
N ILE A 164 9.10 -0.80 -11.37
CA ILE A 164 7.65 -1.02 -11.30
C ILE A 164 7.08 -1.27 -12.69
N VAL A 165 7.42 -0.45 -13.69
CA VAL A 165 6.94 -0.62 -15.06
C VAL A 165 7.38 -1.98 -15.62
N SER A 166 8.62 -2.38 -15.37
CA SER A 166 9.14 -3.69 -15.78
C SER A 166 8.35 -4.85 -15.16
N PHE A 167 7.91 -4.72 -13.90
CA PHE A 167 7.07 -5.71 -13.24
C PHE A 167 5.68 -5.80 -13.89
N PHE A 168 5.01 -4.67 -14.14
CA PHE A 168 3.69 -4.65 -14.78
C PHE A 168 3.73 -5.18 -16.22
N ALA A 169 4.80 -4.90 -16.97
CA ALA A 169 5.02 -5.45 -18.30
C ALA A 169 5.06 -6.99 -18.33
N ARG A 170 5.45 -7.63 -17.21
CA ARG A 170 5.49 -9.09 -17.05
C ARG A 170 4.23 -9.68 -16.42
N SER A 171 3.25 -8.83 -16.08
CA SER A 171 2.02 -9.22 -15.38
C SER A 171 0.77 -8.66 -16.10
N PRO A 172 0.53 -9.02 -17.37
CA PRO A 172 -0.45 -8.35 -18.24
C PRO A 172 -1.93 -8.67 -17.92
N LEU A 173 -2.19 -9.64 -17.04
CA LEU A 173 -3.53 -10.12 -16.70
C LEU A 173 -4.14 -9.43 -15.48
N ILE A 174 -3.49 -8.40 -14.95
CA ILE A 174 -3.97 -7.69 -13.76
C ILE A 174 -5.34 -7.05 -14.03
N THR A 175 -6.30 -7.42 -13.20
CA THR A 175 -7.67 -6.91 -13.20
C THR A 175 -7.93 -5.92 -12.07
N ARG A 176 -7.12 -5.93 -11.01
CA ARG A 176 -7.26 -5.04 -9.86
C ARG A 176 -5.93 -4.51 -9.37
N ILE A 177 -5.86 -3.20 -9.19
CA ILE A 177 -4.72 -2.49 -8.61
C ILE A 177 -5.20 -1.64 -7.43
N ASP A 178 -4.53 -1.75 -6.29
CA ASP A 178 -4.64 -0.83 -5.15
C ASP A 178 -3.25 -0.21 -4.86
N LEU A 179 -3.08 1.09 -5.12
CA LEU A 179 -1.82 1.82 -4.94
C LEU A 179 -1.96 2.85 -3.81
N ASP A 180 -1.24 2.65 -2.73
CA ASP A 180 -1.03 3.64 -1.68
C ASP A 180 0.45 4.05 -1.70
N VAL A 181 0.82 4.80 -2.73
CA VAL A 181 2.21 5.16 -3.01
C VAL A 181 2.43 6.64 -2.76
N ARG A 182 3.24 7.01 -1.77
CA ARG A 182 3.54 8.41 -1.45
C ARG A 182 4.64 8.98 -2.37
N LEU A 183 4.26 9.40 -3.57
CA LEU A 183 5.14 10.04 -4.57
C LEU A 183 5.25 11.57 -4.38
N ASN A 184 6.44 12.15 -4.53
CA ASN A 184 6.63 13.60 -4.73
C ASN A 184 6.28 14.00 -6.17
N TYR A 185 5.85 15.25 -6.32
CA TYR A 185 4.74 15.65 -7.19
C TYR A 185 5.09 15.94 -8.66
N ASP A 186 6.37 15.99 -9.04
CA ASP A 186 6.74 16.66 -10.30
C ASP A 186 6.79 15.73 -11.53
N ASP A 187 6.66 14.40 -11.37
CA ASP A 187 6.80 13.43 -12.47
C ASP A 187 5.59 12.46 -12.57
N SER A 188 4.39 13.03 -12.74
CA SER A 188 3.07 12.37 -12.68
C SER A 188 2.78 11.31 -13.77
N ASN A 189 3.80 10.82 -14.49
CA ASN A 189 3.64 9.86 -15.58
C ASN A 189 3.72 8.39 -15.14
N ILE A 190 4.20 8.09 -13.91
CA ILE A 190 4.37 6.70 -13.47
C ILE A 190 3.06 5.90 -13.56
N LEU A 191 1.94 6.49 -13.13
CA LEU A 191 0.65 5.80 -13.24
C LEU A 191 0.28 5.55 -14.70
N LEU A 192 0.46 6.54 -15.58
CA LEU A 192 0.20 6.37 -17.02
C LEU A 192 1.02 5.21 -17.58
N ASP A 193 2.31 5.17 -17.26
CA ASP A 193 3.21 4.11 -17.70
C ASP A 193 2.76 2.73 -17.18
N ILE A 194 2.30 2.63 -15.92
CA ILE A 194 1.75 1.39 -15.35
C ILE A 194 0.50 0.94 -16.11
N LEU A 195 -0.43 1.87 -16.36
CA LEU A 195 -1.72 1.56 -16.97
C LEU A 195 -1.60 1.13 -18.43
N GLU A 196 -0.55 1.54 -19.14
CA GLU A 196 -0.25 1.07 -20.51
C GLU A 196 -0.03 -0.45 -20.58
N TYR A 197 0.47 -1.07 -19.51
CA TYR A 197 0.67 -2.53 -19.43
C TYR A 197 -0.52 -3.28 -18.84
N CYS A 198 -1.61 -2.57 -18.48
CA CYS A 198 -2.77 -3.14 -17.79
C CYS A 198 -4.07 -3.02 -18.61
N PRO A 199 -4.15 -3.58 -19.83
CA PRO A 199 -5.37 -3.48 -20.66
C PRO A 199 -6.56 -4.26 -20.05
N SER A 200 -6.28 -5.26 -19.20
CA SER A 200 -7.28 -6.08 -18.53
C SER A 200 -7.87 -5.45 -17.27
N LEU A 201 -7.37 -4.27 -16.86
CA LEU A 201 -7.72 -3.64 -15.59
C LEU A 201 -9.21 -3.32 -15.51
N GLU A 202 -9.87 -3.81 -14.45
CA GLU A 202 -11.28 -3.57 -14.16
C GLU A 202 -11.46 -2.64 -12.95
N GLN A 203 -10.52 -2.67 -12.01
CA GLN A 203 -10.59 -1.90 -10.77
C GLN A 203 -9.27 -1.19 -10.49
N LEU A 204 -9.31 0.13 -10.37
CA LEU A 204 -8.17 0.96 -10.00
C LEU A 204 -8.50 1.74 -8.74
N LYS A 205 -7.72 1.49 -7.67
CA LYS A 205 -7.75 2.26 -6.45
C LYS A 205 -6.39 2.89 -6.21
N ILE A 206 -6.37 4.19 -5.98
CA ILE A 206 -5.15 4.96 -5.76
C ILE A 206 -5.40 5.87 -4.57
N ASN A 207 -4.65 5.69 -3.50
CA ASN A 207 -4.73 6.47 -2.28
C ASN A 207 -3.52 7.41 -2.16
N HIS A 208 -3.35 8.34 -3.10
CA HIS A 208 -2.27 9.33 -3.01
C HIS A 208 -2.56 10.66 -3.68
N GLN A 209 -1.98 11.73 -3.14
CA GLN A 209 -2.11 13.08 -3.69
C GLN A 209 -1.26 13.25 -4.95
N GLY A 210 -1.85 13.80 -6.02
CA GLY A 210 -1.10 14.30 -7.17
C GLY A 210 -0.97 13.42 -8.38
N VAL A 211 -1.59 12.26 -8.34
CA VAL A 211 -1.56 11.33 -9.47
C VAL A 211 -2.64 11.70 -10.52
N PHE A 212 -3.67 12.44 -10.10
CA PHE A 212 -4.83 12.76 -10.94
C PHE A 212 -4.61 14.05 -11.74
N THR A 213 -4.04 13.88 -12.94
CA THR A 213 -3.81 14.96 -13.90
C THR A 213 -4.90 14.99 -14.98
N ALA A 214 -5.02 16.10 -15.71
CA ALA A 214 -5.92 16.17 -16.88
C ALA A 214 -5.55 15.09 -17.91
N THR A 215 -4.25 14.90 -18.16
CA THR A 215 -3.71 13.90 -19.10
C THR A 215 -4.12 12.47 -18.73
N LEU A 216 -4.14 12.12 -17.44
CA LEU A 216 -4.63 10.82 -16.99
C LEU A 216 -6.09 10.60 -17.41
N PHE A 217 -6.97 11.57 -17.13
CA PHE A 217 -8.39 11.43 -17.47
C PHE A 217 -8.61 11.44 -18.98
N GLU A 218 -7.89 12.27 -19.73
CA GLU A 218 -7.93 12.29 -21.19
C GLU A 218 -7.53 10.93 -21.78
N ARG A 219 -6.47 10.30 -21.28
CA ARG A 219 -6.04 8.96 -21.74
C ARG A 219 -7.01 7.84 -21.34
N LEU A 220 -7.79 8.03 -20.28
CA LEU A 220 -8.87 7.13 -19.87
C LEU A 220 -10.20 7.41 -20.61
N THR A 221 -10.35 8.57 -21.24
CA THR A 221 -11.60 9.00 -21.91
C THR A 221 -11.81 8.20 -23.19
N TYR A 222 -13.00 7.65 -23.38
CA TYR A 222 -13.35 6.97 -24.62
C TYR A 222 -13.80 7.99 -25.67
N ASN A 223 -13.15 8.00 -26.83
CA ASN A 223 -13.56 8.82 -27.96
C ASN A 223 -13.95 7.93 -29.13
N THR A 224 -15.23 7.96 -29.52
CA THR A 224 -15.79 7.15 -30.61
C THR A 224 -15.17 7.47 -31.98
N ALA A 225 -14.61 8.66 -32.15
CA ALA A 225 -13.93 9.08 -33.38
C ALA A 225 -12.41 8.75 -33.38
N ALA A 226 -11.85 8.31 -32.26
CA ALA A 226 -10.44 7.96 -32.17
C ALA A 226 -10.18 6.55 -32.70
N THR A 227 -9.03 6.36 -33.35
CA THR A 227 -8.57 5.05 -33.85
C THR A 227 -7.97 4.18 -32.74
N GLU A 228 -7.57 4.79 -31.62
CA GLU A 228 -6.97 4.11 -30.48
C GLU A 228 -7.98 3.94 -29.35
N LEU A 229 -7.93 2.78 -28.69
CA LEU A 229 -8.71 2.55 -27.47
C LEU A 229 -8.11 3.35 -26.31
N PRO A 230 -8.95 3.80 -25.36
CA PRO A 230 -8.44 4.44 -24.15
C PRO A 230 -7.61 3.46 -23.33
N LEU A 231 -6.78 4.01 -22.43
CA LEU A 231 -6.13 3.22 -21.39
C LEU A 231 -7.18 2.46 -20.58
N CYS A 232 -6.87 1.21 -20.24
CA CYS A 232 -7.73 0.33 -19.44
C CYS A 232 -9.18 0.30 -19.96
N PRO A 233 -9.43 -0.25 -21.16
CA PRO A 233 -10.77 -0.28 -21.75
C PRO A 233 -11.77 -1.05 -20.89
N ARG A 234 -11.32 -1.94 -20.00
CA ARG A 234 -12.17 -2.74 -19.10
C ARG A 234 -12.47 -2.09 -17.74
N LEU A 235 -11.94 -0.90 -17.47
CA LEU A 235 -12.09 -0.25 -16.16
C LEU A 235 -13.55 0.08 -15.86
N ARG A 236 -14.04 -0.46 -14.73
CA ARG A 236 -15.41 -0.33 -14.21
C ARG A 236 -15.46 0.39 -12.87
N VAL A 237 -14.41 0.27 -12.07
CA VAL A 237 -14.34 0.87 -10.73
C VAL A 237 -13.11 1.75 -10.66
N PHE A 238 -13.32 3.03 -10.36
CA PHE A 238 -12.24 3.99 -10.15
C PHE A 238 -12.38 4.65 -8.78
N ASP A 239 -11.36 4.49 -7.95
CA ASP A 239 -11.30 5.02 -6.60
C ASP A 239 -10.03 5.86 -6.41
N GLY A 240 -10.17 7.17 -6.38
CA GLY A 240 -9.08 8.08 -6.00
C GLY A 240 -8.96 8.29 -4.48
N GLY A 241 -9.91 7.86 -3.66
CA GLY A 241 -9.84 8.08 -2.22
C GLY A 241 -9.77 9.57 -1.82
N HIS A 242 -9.01 9.86 -0.77
CA HIS A 242 -8.96 11.16 -0.10
C HIS A 242 -7.84 12.07 -0.62
N HIS A 243 -8.18 13.06 -1.45
CA HIS A 243 -7.22 14.04 -1.99
C HIS A 243 -7.38 15.42 -1.38
N HIS A 244 -6.25 16.07 -1.17
CA HIS A 244 -6.17 17.44 -0.67
C HIS A 244 -5.86 18.47 -1.77
N LYS A 245 -5.69 18.04 -3.03
CA LYS A 245 -5.44 18.93 -4.17
C LYS A 245 -6.57 18.86 -5.19
N PRO A 246 -6.92 20.00 -5.83
CA PRO A 246 -7.97 20.04 -6.83
C PRO A 246 -7.63 19.15 -8.02
N VAL A 247 -8.61 18.36 -8.45
CA VAL A 247 -8.56 17.55 -9.66
C VAL A 247 -8.96 18.43 -10.86
N SER A 248 -8.44 18.15 -12.06
CA SER A 248 -8.96 18.78 -13.29
C SER A 248 -10.41 18.35 -13.53
N VAL A 249 -11.34 19.19 -13.08
CA VAL A 249 -12.79 18.94 -13.09
C VAL A 249 -13.31 18.63 -14.50
N PRO A 250 -13.01 19.42 -15.56
CA PRO A 250 -13.58 19.17 -16.88
C PRO A 250 -13.13 17.84 -17.49
N ALA A 251 -11.84 17.50 -17.33
CA ALA A 251 -11.28 16.27 -17.90
C ALA A 251 -11.89 15.02 -17.22
N LEU A 252 -12.10 15.07 -15.90
CA LEU A 252 -12.77 14.00 -15.18
C LEU A 252 -14.22 13.83 -15.62
N VAL A 253 -15.01 14.91 -15.65
CA VAL A 253 -16.43 14.85 -16.05
C VAL A 253 -16.55 14.26 -17.46
N ASN A 254 -15.69 14.69 -18.38
CA ASN A 254 -15.63 14.13 -19.73
C ASN A 254 -15.31 12.63 -19.74
N MET A 255 -14.33 12.19 -18.95
CA MET A 255 -13.99 10.77 -18.82
C MET A 255 -15.19 9.96 -18.32
N VAL A 256 -15.89 10.43 -17.29
CA VAL A 256 -17.09 9.78 -16.73
C VAL A 256 -18.20 9.71 -17.78
N ALA A 257 -18.53 10.85 -18.41
CA ALA A 257 -19.57 10.92 -19.43
C ALA A 257 -19.32 9.95 -20.59
N SER A 258 -18.07 9.90 -21.09
CA SER A 258 -17.68 9.04 -22.21
C SER A 258 -17.81 7.54 -21.93
N ARG A 259 -17.65 7.14 -20.67
CA ARG A 259 -17.75 5.73 -20.25
C ARG A 259 -19.12 5.37 -19.72
N TRP A 260 -19.90 6.34 -19.24
CA TRP A 260 -21.24 6.10 -18.74
C TRP A 260 -22.23 5.90 -19.89
N HIS A 261 -22.23 6.80 -20.87
CA HIS A 261 -23.14 6.76 -22.03
C HIS A 261 -22.64 5.88 -23.18
N VAL A 262 -21.81 4.89 -22.86
CA VAL A 262 -21.27 3.98 -23.86
C VAL A 262 -22.36 3.01 -24.35
N ALA A 263 -22.40 2.78 -25.66
CA ALA A 263 -23.27 1.78 -26.29
C ALA A 263 -22.90 0.36 -25.83
N ASP A 264 -23.87 -0.56 -25.85
CA ASP A 264 -23.69 -1.93 -25.32
C ASP A 264 -22.69 -2.77 -26.14
N ASP A 265 -22.43 -2.40 -27.40
CA ASP A 265 -21.48 -3.05 -28.31
C ASP A 265 -20.11 -2.35 -28.36
N ALA A 266 -19.90 -1.31 -27.55
CA ALA A 266 -18.65 -0.58 -27.56
C ALA A 266 -17.47 -1.41 -27.01
N PRO A 267 -16.24 -1.13 -27.48
CA PRO A 267 -15.04 -1.85 -27.08
C PRO A 267 -14.52 -1.48 -25.68
N VAL A 268 -15.30 -0.72 -24.90
CA VAL A 268 -14.94 -0.26 -23.56
C VAL A 268 -16.05 -0.58 -22.57
N ALA A 269 -15.70 -0.84 -21.32
CA ALA A 269 -16.65 -1.12 -20.25
C ALA A 269 -17.33 0.15 -19.76
N ARG A 270 -18.63 0.04 -19.46
CA ARG A 270 -19.36 1.08 -18.75
C ARG A 270 -18.81 1.25 -17.34
N LEU A 271 -18.54 2.50 -16.95
CA LEU A 271 -18.10 2.81 -15.58
C LEU A 271 -19.24 2.51 -14.60
N GLN A 272 -18.97 1.79 -13.52
CA GLN A 272 -19.96 1.35 -12.54
C GLN A 272 -19.85 2.08 -11.21
N SER A 273 -18.63 2.47 -10.82
CA SER A 273 -18.38 3.11 -9.54
C SER A 273 -17.26 4.14 -9.64
N LEU A 274 -17.48 5.29 -9.01
CA LEU A 274 -16.51 6.37 -8.88
C LEU A 274 -16.45 6.84 -7.42
N THR A 275 -15.26 6.79 -6.83
CA THR A 275 -14.97 7.38 -5.52
C THR A 275 -13.89 8.44 -5.68
N MET A 276 -14.14 9.67 -5.23
CA MET A 276 -13.13 10.73 -5.29
C MET A 276 -13.44 11.90 -4.35
N THR A 277 -12.43 12.70 -4.05
CA THR A 277 -12.55 13.94 -3.26
C THR A 277 -12.50 15.16 -4.15
N PHE A 278 -13.46 16.07 -4.00
CA PHE A 278 -13.52 17.34 -4.74
C PHE A 278 -13.86 18.52 -3.84
N ASP A 279 -13.30 19.67 -4.18
CA ASP A 279 -13.61 20.96 -3.55
C ASP A 279 -14.57 21.81 -4.41
N ASP A 280 -14.93 21.34 -5.61
CA ASP A 280 -15.71 22.07 -6.59
C ASP A 280 -17.18 21.64 -6.56
N ALA A 281 -18.07 22.58 -6.23
CA ALA A 281 -19.51 22.35 -6.14
C ALA A 281 -20.16 22.10 -7.51
N ASP A 282 -19.68 22.73 -8.57
CA ASP A 282 -20.22 22.58 -9.93
C ASP A 282 -19.83 21.21 -10.49
N CYS A 283 -18.61 20.75 -10.19
CA CYS A 283 -18.19 19.37 -10.47
C CYS A 283 -19.08 18.36 -9.76
N ALA A 284 -19.33 18.56 -8.47
CA ALA A 284 -20.17 17.66 -7.68
C ALA A 284 -21.61 17.62 -8.20
N ALA A 285 -22.14 18.75 -8.68
CA ALA A 285 -23.45 18.82 -9.32
C ALA A 285 -23.48 18.02 -10.63
N GLN A 286 -22.53 18.24 -11.53
CA GLN A 286 -22.44 17.50 -12.81
C GLN A 286 -22.23 16.01 -12.58
N LEU A 287 -21.36 15.61 -11.65
CA LEU A 287 -21.17 14.21 -11.29
C LEU A 287 -22.43 13.60 -10.63
N GLY A 288 -23.20 14.41 -9.91
CA GLY A 288 -24.45 14.03 -9.28
C GLY A 288 -25.56 13.66 -10.27
N GLU A 289 -25.53 14.20 -11.49
CA GLU A 289 -26.48 13.80 -12.55
C GLU A 289 -26.29 12.32 -12.91
N PHE A 290 -25.04 11.86 -13.08
CA PHE A 290 -24.75 10.45 -13.33
C PHE A 290 -25.14 9.54 -12.15
N ALA A 291 -25.04 10.04 -10.91
CA ALA A 291 -25.46 9.28 -9.73
C ALA A 291 -26.98 9.03 -9.73
N ALA A 292 -27.77 10.02 -10.18
CA ALA A 292 -29.22 9.86 -10.36
C ALA A 292 -29.58 8.83 -11.44
N GLU A 293 -28.71 8.65 -12.43
CA GLU A 293 -28.86 7.64 -13.49
C GLU A 293 -28.39 6.22 -13.07
N GLY A 294 -27.78 6.08 -11.89
CA GLY A 294 -27.40 4.79 -11.30
C GLY A 294 -25.89 4.55 -11.16
N LEU A 295 -25.03 5.53 -11.48
CA LEU A 295 -23.60 5.43 -11.18
C LEU A 295 -23.39 5.43 -9.66
N LYS A 296 -22.64 4.45 -9.13
CA LYS A 296 -22.28 4.47 -7.71
C LYS A 296 -21.23 5.55 -7.47
N LEU A 297 -21.66 6.68 -6.90
CA LEU A 297 -20.81 7.83 -6.66
C LEU A 297 -20.54 8.01 -5.16
N THR A 298 -19.27 8.11 -4.77
CA THR A 298 -18.86 8.51 -3.43
C THR A 298 -18.00 9.76 -3.53
N LEU A 299 -18.58 10.90 -3.13
CA LEU A 299 -17.89 12.19 -3.12
C LEU A 299 -17.46 12.56 -1.70
N HIS A 300 -16.18 12.84 -1.52
CA HIS A 300 -15.66 13.38 -0.27
C HIS A 300 -15.40 14.88 -0.39
N LYS A 301 -15.68 15.64 0.67
CA LYS A 301 -15.19 17.02 0.79
C LYS A 301 -13.76 16.99 1.32
N PRO A 302 -12.86 17.85 0.82
CA PRO A 302 -11.53 17.99 1.42
C PRO A 302 -11.67 18.43 2.88
N ARG A 303 -10.97 17.75 3.79
CA ARG A 303 -10.92 18.19 5.20
C ARG A 303 -10.21 19.54 5.28
N ASN A 304 -10.90 20.55 5.82
CA ASN A 304 -10.32 21.88 6.02
C ASN A 304 -9.11 21.79 6.97
N LYS A 305 -7.97 22.34 6.56
CA LYS A 305 -6.74 22.38 7.39
C LYS A 305 -6.95 23.03 8.77
N GLN A 306 -7.98 23.86 8.94
CA GLN A 306 -8.36 24.46 10.23
C GLN A 306 -8.97 23.47 11.22
N GLU A 307 -9.74 22.46 10.77
CA GLU A 307 -10.31 21.45 11.67
C GLU A 307 -9.23 20.51 12.22
N MET A 308 -8.18 20.22 11.45
CA MET A 308 -7.02 19.45 11.94
C MET A 308 -6.19 20.22 12.98
N LYS A 309 -6.09 21.56 12.86
CA LYS A 309 -5.42 22.38 13.89
C LYS A 309 -6.25 22.49 15.18
N MET A 310 -7.58 22.51 15.07
CA MET A 310 -8.48 22.53 16.24
C MET A 310 -8.53 21.17 16.96
N GLY A 311 -8.42 20.05 16.24
CA GLY A 311 -8.37 18.71 16.85
C GLY A 311 -7.07 18.40 17.62
N LEU A 312 -5.95 19.04 17.26
CA LEU A 312 -4.66 18.91 17.97
C LEU A 312 -4.47 19.95 19.08
N SER A 313 -5.27 21.02 19.13
CA SER A 313 -5.20 22.04 20.18
C SER A 313 -6.19 21.82 21.34
N LEU A 314 -7.11 20.86 21.23
CA LEU A 314 -8.03 20.45 22.30
C LEU A 314 -7.52 19.26 23.15
N GLY A 315 -6.27 18.83 22.95
CA GLY A 315 -5.62 17.75 23.72
C GLY A 315 -4.62 18.21 24.79
N ARG A 316 -4.54 19.52 25.09
CA ARG A 316 -3.69 20.07 26.15
C ARG A 316 -4.52 20.96 27.07
N ALA A 317 -5.54 20.37 27.68
CA ALA A 317 -6.21 20.93 28.84
C ALA A 317 -5.47 20.43 30.09
N ASP A 318 -5.13 21.38 30.95
CA ASP A 318 -4.32 21.26 32.14
C ASP A 318 -4.77 20.14 33.08
N SER A 319 -3.90 19.15 33.30
CA SER A 319 -3.92 18.36 34.52
C SER A 319 -3.02 19.02 35.55
N ALA A 320 -3.52 20.11 36.14
CA ALA A 320 -3.04 20.65 37.41
C ALA A 320 -4.13 20.44 38.48
N SER A 321 -4.06 19.30 39.14
CA SER A 321 -4.65 19.04 40.46
C SER A 321 -3.63 18.17 41.18
N GLY A 322 -3.06 18.49 42.33
CA GLY A 322 -3.54 19.32 43.42
C GLY A 322 -3.15 18.54 44.68
N SER A 323 -2.16 19.00 45.42
CA SER A 323 -1.83 18.49 46.75
C SER A 323 -1.84 19.66 47.74
N ASN A 324 -2.84 19.58 48.63
CA ASN A 324 -3.00 20.21 49.95
C ASN A 324 -1.67 20.51 50.69
N SER A 325 -1.50 21.47 51.60
CA SER A 325 -2.40 22.05 52.62
C SER A 325 -1.69 23.20 53.38
N GLU A 326 -2.47 23.94 54.20
CA GLU A 326 -2.09 24.84 55.32
C GLU A 326 -1.64 26.26 54.91
N GLY A 327 -2.12 27.38 55.47
CA GLY A 327 -3.00 27.71 56.60
C GLY A 327 -2.72 29.18 57.01
N ASN A 328 -3.74 29.91 57.49
CA ASN A 328 -3.74 31.29 58.05
C ASN A 328 -3.59 32.45 57.03
N GLY A 329 -4.35 33.54 57.01
CA GLY A 329 -5.33 34.16 57.91
C GLY A 329 -5.82 35.49 57.26
N PRO A 330 -6.78 36.23 57.85
CA PRO A 330 -7.77 37.01 57.10
C PRO A 330 -7.57 38.54 57.05
N SER A 331 -8.54 39.21 56.40
CA SER A 331 -8.90 40.66 56.46
C SER A 331 -7.99 41.59 55.63
N GLU A 332 -8.43 42.69 55.01
CA GLU A 332 -9.55 43.58 55.28
C GLU A 332 -9.79 44.54 54.08
N GLN A 333 -10.86 45.32 54.21
CA GLN A 333 -11.44 46.31 53.28
C GLN A 333 -10.50 47.46 52.86
N GLY A 334 -10.87 48.16 51.76
CA GLY A 334 -10.92 49.63 51.79
C GLY A 334 -10.09 50.39 50.74
N GLY A 335 -10.78 50.86 49.69
CA GLY A 335 -10.82 52.24 49.19
C GLY A 335 -9.54 53.03 48.88
N CYS A 336 -9.55 53.67 47.70
CA CYS A 336 -9.33 55.12 47.61
C CYS A 336 -9.96 55.66 46.31
N THR A 337 -10.48 56.88 46.45
CA THR A 337 -11.35 57.69 45.58
C THR A 337 -10.93 57.84 44.13
#